data_AF-A0AAW1BH50-F1
#
_entry.id   AF-A0AAW1BH50-F1
#
_cell.length_a   1.000
_cell.length_b   1.000
_cell.length_c   1.000
_cell.angle_alpha   90.00
_cell.angle_beta   90.00
_cell.angle_gamma   90.00
#
_symmetry.space_group_name_H-M   'P 1'
#
loop_
_entity.id
_entity.type
_entity.pdbx_description
1 polymer ?
#
loop_
_entity_poly.entity_id
_entity_poly.type
_entity_poly.pdbx_seq_one_letter_code
_entity_poly.pdbx_strand_id
1 'polypeptide(L)'
;MTAAAGATGLAVVDVAANVLKAKVIAAAGSDSKCRLAIQKGAVESVNYSEASLKEEVKKLIANKGVDVVIDTVGGDIFKQALRSLAFEGRIVVVGFAGGTIPSIPANILLLKNISALGIFWGRYRDEKFPVFSSTISSALSYYQEGQIQPQIGKVFKLEEPGVEVFVDGVPGGAPRVELRDLFEAAVPGVVVKVALMKQFAFIQLCDEVAAECAIQKLNGHLLHCHRVVIVEFSRPRPTHTVKTFVGNVSATCTSGELRVLFQEFGPVIECHIVKGAWG
;
A
#
# COMPACT_ATOMS: atom_id res chain seq x y z
N MET A 1 13.67 12.51 14.22
CA MET A 1 12.69 11.89 13.30
C MET A 1 13.25 10.59 12.75
N THR A 2 12.58 9.45 12.92
CA THR A 2 13.01 8.17 12.30
C THR A 2 12.40 7.97 10.91
N ALA A 3 13.04 7.17 10.05
CA ALA A 3 12.63 7.02 8.64
C ALA A 3 12.39 8.38 7.97
N ALA A 4 13.30 9.32 8.22
CA ALA A 4 13.16 10.73 7.87
C ALA A 4 13.02 11.00 6.37
N ALA A 5 13.45 10.07 5.51
CA ALA A 5 13.31 10.16 4.06
C ALA A 5 12.00 9.58 3.50
N GLY A 6 11.12 9.04 4.36
CA GLY A 6 9.77 8.64 3.96
C GLY A 6 8.83 9.83 3.82
N ALA A 7 7.65 9.64 3.24
CA ALA A 7 6.67 10.72 3.01
C ALA A 7 6.35 11.51 4.29
N THR A 8 5.95 10.81 5.36
CA THR A 8 5.69 11.43 6.67
C THR A 8 6.96 12.04 7.28
N GLY A 9 8.11 11.38 7.11
CA GLY A 9 9.38 11.85 7.65
C GLY A 9 9.82 13.18 7.07
N LEU A 10 9.75 13.32 5.74
CA LEU A 10 10.12 14.56 5.07
C LEU A 10 9.16 15.68 5.44
N ALA A 11 7.85 15.41 5.50
CA ALA A 11 6.86 16.41 5.94
C ALA A 11 7.12 16.88 7.38
N VAL A 12 7.44 15.97 8.29
CA VAL A 12 7.79 16.30 9.68
C VAL A 12 9.07 17.13 9.76
N VAL A 13 10.13 16.74 9.03
CA VAL A 13 11.40 17.48 8.99
C VAL A 13 11.17 18.89 8.49
N ASP A 14 10.42 19.04 7.39
CA ASP A 14 10.13 20.31 6.74
C ASP A 14 9.36 21.26 7.67
N VAL A 15 8.23 20.80 8.24
CA VAL A 15 7.46 21.60 9.21
C VAL A 15 8.28 21.94 10.45
N ALA A 16 8.99 20.96 11.03
CA ALA A 16 9.75 21.17 12.26
C ALA A 16 10.90 22.17 12.05
N ALA A 17 11.65 22.07 10.95
CA ALA A 17 12.77 22.94 10.67
C ALA A 17 12.31 24.33 10.18
N ASN A 18 11.37 24.38 9.24
CA ASN A 18 11.07 25.60 8.50
C ASN A 18 9.92 26.42 9.10
N VAL A 19 8.96 25.78 9.77
CA VAL A 19 7.85 26.48 10.44
C VAL A 19 8.16 26.64 11.92
N LEU A 20 8.47 25.54 12.62
CA LEU A 20 8.66 25.55 14.08
C LEU A 20 10.07 25.98 14.51
N LYS A 21 11.01 26.10 13.56
CA LYS A 21 12.42 26.45 13.81
C LYS A 21 13.11 25.51 14.82
N ALA A 22 12.67 24.26 14.88
CA ALA A 22 13.26 23.23 15.71
C ALA A 22 14.55 22.69 15.09
N LYS A 23 15.50 22.26 15.93
CA LYS A 23 16.69 21.54 15.49
C LYS A 23 16.35 20.08 15.25
N VAL A 24 16.33 19.66 13.99
CA VAL A 24 15.92 18.30 13.62
C VAL A 24 17.14 17.40 13.39
N ILE A 25 17.20 16.30 14.15
CA ILE A 25 18.08 15.16 13.85
C ILE A 25 17.28 14.13 13.06
N ALA A 26 17.69 13.88 11.83
CA ALA A 26 17.06 12.92 10.92
C ALA A 26 17.73 11.55 11.03
N ALA A 27 16.94 10.48 11.10
CA ALA A 27 17.47 9.12 11.11
C ALA A 27 16.87 8.30 9.96
N ALA A 28 17.72 7.66 9.16
CA ALA A 28 17.31 6.88 8.00
C ALA A 28 18.22 5.67 7.77
N GLY A 29 17.81 4.76 6.87
CA GLY A 29 18.52 3.49 6.62
C GLY A 29 19.55 3.52 5.50
N SER A 30 19.92 4.69 4.98
CA SER A 30 21.00 4.85 4.01
C SER A 30 21.49 6.30 3.97
N ASP A 31 22.74 6.52 3.55
CA ASP A 31 23.31 7.86 3.44
C ASP A 31 22.57 8.74 2.41
N SER A 32 22.09 8.13 1.31
CA SER A 32 21.27 8.84 0.32
C SER A 32 19.98 9.37 0.92
N LYS A 33 19.33 8.60 1.80
CA LYS A 33 18.14 9.01 2.53
C LYS A 33 18.45 10.07 3.59
N CYS A 34 19.59 9.96 4.27
CA CYS A 34 20.04 10.99 5.21
C CYS A 34 20.28 12.34 4.51
N ARG A 35 20.99 12.35 3.38
CA ARG A 35 21.20 13.57 2.57
C ARG A 35 19.90 14.23 2.15
N LEU A 36 18.90 13.44 1.75
CA LEU A 36 17.57 13.97 1.39
C LEU A 36 16.90 14.69 2.58
N ALA A 37 17.03 14.14 3.80
CA ALA A 37 16.46 14.78 4.99
C ALA A 37 17.21 16.09 5.36
N ILE A 38 18.54 16.14 5.19
CA ILE A 38 19.33 17.38 5.37
C ILE A 38 18.86 18.46 4.39
N GLN A 39 18.62 18.11 3.12
CA GLN A 39 18.09 19.04 2.11
C GLN A 39 16.72 19.63 2.48
N LYS A 40 15.94 18.95 3.33
CA LYS A 40 14.66 19.44 3.86
C LYS A 40 14.75 20.28 5.13
N GLY A 41 15.96 20.48 5.67
CA GLY A 41 16.20 21.34 6.84
C GLY A 41 16.60 20.59 8.10
N ALA A 42 16.83 19.27 8.05
CA ALA A 42 17.51 18.61 9.17
C ALA A 42 18.93 19.16 9.32
N VAL A 43 19.33 19.45 10.56
CA VAL A 43 20.66 20.00 10.85
C VAL A 43 21.71 18.91 10.97
N GLU A 44 21.29 17.70 11.34
CA GLU A 44 22.13 16.53 11.52
C GLU A 44 21.40 15.28 11.04
N SER A 45 22.15 14.24 10.70
CA SER A 45 21.55 12.97 10.28
C SER A 45 22.33 11.75 10.74
N VAL A 46 21.63 10.63 10.95
CA VAL A 46 22.19 9.35 11.38
C VAL A 46 21.70 8.23 10.47
N ASN A 47 22.64 7.53 9.83
CA ASN A 47 22.36 6.30 9.11
C ASN A 47 22.36 5.12 10.10
N TYR A 48 21.17 4.68 10.51
CA TYR A 48 21.03 3.63 11.53
C TYR A 48 21.29 2.21 11.00
N SER A 49 21.59 2.04 9.71
CA SER A 49 22.02 0.76 9.14
C SER A 49 23.51 0.50 9.37
N GLU A 50 24.30 1.56 9.56
CA GLU A 50 25.76 1.49 9.71
C GLU A 50 26.22 1.68 11.17
N ALA A 51 25.41 2.37 11.98
CA ALA A 51 25.76 2.72 13.35
C ALA A 51 24.55 2.67 14.29
N SER A 52 24.83 2.57 15.60
CA SER A 52 23.78 2.69 16.61
C SER A 52 23.18 4.09 16.62
N LEU A 53 21.89 4.18 16.35
CA LEU A 53 21.12 5.42 16.45
C LEU A 53 21.31 6.10 17.81
N LYS A 54 21.28 5.33 18.89
CA LYS A 54 21.41 5.85 20.25
C LYS A 54 22.75 6.53 20.46
N GLU A 55 23.84 5.86 20.13
CA GLU A 55 25.18 6.37 20.40
C GLU A 55 25.52 7.57 19.50
N GLU A 56 25.12 7.55 18.23
CA GLU A 56 25.33 8.68 17.32
C GLU A 56 24.51 9.91 17.75
N VAL A 57 23.23 9.75 18.09
CA VAL A 57 22.42 10.85 18.61
C VAL A 57 23.02 11.42 19.89
N LYS A 58 23.50 10.56 20.80
CA LYS A 58 24.14 10.96 22.05
C LYS A 58 25.41 11.79 21.81
N LYS A 59 26.22 11.45 20.80
CA LYS A 59 27.39 12.25 20.38
C LYS A 59 26.96 13.62 19.86
N LEU A 60 25.98 13.67 18.94
CA LEU A 60 25.50 14.91 18.32
C LEU A 60 24.95 15.93 19.33
N ILE A 61 24.36 15.46 20.43
CA ILE A 61 23.74 16.32 21.45
C ILE A 61 24.54 16.41 22.76
N ALA A 62 25.81 15.97 22.75
CA ALA A 62 26.70 16.01 23.91
C ALA A 62 26.04 15.47 25.20
N ASN A 63 25.42 14.28 25.11
CA ASN A 63 24.75 13.59 26.22
C ASN A 63 23.48 14.23 26.80
N LYS A 64 22.95 15.32 26.24
CA LYS A 64 21.76 16.00 26.78
C LYS A 64 20.44 15.25 26.56
N GLY A 65 20.36 14.41 25.53
CA GLY A 65 19.12 13.78 25.09
C GLY A 65 18.30 14.68 24.16
N VAL A 66 17.30 14.11 23.48
CA VAL A 66 16.38 14.85 22.60
C VAL A 66 15.05 15.10 23.30
N ASP A 67 14.45 16.27 23.06
CA ASP A 67 13.18 16.65 23.70
C ASP A 67 11.99 15.86 23.13
N VAL A 68 11.99 15.63 21.80
CA VAL A 68 10.91 14.96 21.10
C VAL A 68 11.45 13.95 20.08
N VAL A 69 10.91 12.74 20.10
CA VAL A 69 11.06 11.73 19.05
C VAL A 69 9.74 11.55 18.34
N ILE A 70 9.75 11.61 17.01
CA ILE A 70 8.65 11.15 16.16
C ILE A 70 9.13 9.86 15.51
N ASP A 71 8.45 8.75 15.83
CA ASP A 71 8.80 7.41 15.37
C ASP A 71 7.75 6.82 14.43
N THR A 72 8.22 6.30 13.31
CA THR A 72 7.42 5.66 12.25
C THR A 72 7.92 4.25 11.92
N VAL A 73 8.94 3.77 12.65
CA VAL A 73 9.67 2.54 12.30
C VAL A 73 9.28 1.40 13.24
N GLY A 74 9.18 1.66 14.54
CA GLY A 74 9.01 0.60 15.54
C GLY A 74 10.30 -0.19 15.80
N GLY A 75 10.12 -1.42 16.32
CA GLY A 75 11.20 -2.38 16.55
C GLY A 75 12.37 -1.84 17.39
N ASP A 76 13.59 -2.24 17.03
CA ASP A 76 14.80 -1.86 17.77
C ASP A 76 15.21 -0.41 17.53
N ILE A 77 14.87 0.18 16.38
CA ILE A 77 15.08 1.60 16.11
C ILE A 77 14.28 2.46 17.10
N PHE A 78 13.01 2.12 17.33
CA PHE A 78 12.20 2.76 18.37
C PHE A 78 12.84 2.64 19.74
N LYS A 79 13.33 1.45 20.13
CA LYS A 79 13.97 1.24 21.44
C LYS A 79 15.24 2.06 21.61
N GLN A 80 16.00 2.29 20.54
CA GLN A 80 17.16 3.16 20.55
C GLN A 80 16.73 4.62 20.67
N ALA A 81 15.74 5.07 19.89
CA ALA A 81 15.23 6.43 19.93
C ALA A 81 14.60 6.79 21.29
N LEU A 82 13.83 5.89 21.90
CA LEU A 82 13.27 6.03 23.24
C LEU A 82 14.37 6.29 24.28
N ARG A 83 15.49 5.55 24.19
CA ARG A 83 16.62 5.72 25.11
C ARG A 83 17.38 7.02 24.89
N SER A 84 17.28 7.63 23.71
CA SER A 84 17.89 8.92 23.38
C SER A 84 17.13 10.13 23.93
N LEU A 85 15.92 9.95 24.48
CA LEU A 85 15.17 11.05 25.08
C LEU A 85 15.88 11.69 26.28
N ALA A 86 15.75 13.00 26.39
CA ALA A 86 16.11 13.77 27.58
C ALA A 86 15.14 13.50 28.74
N PHE A 87 15.45 14.03 29.91
CA PHE A 87 14.49 14.13 31.02
C PHE A 87 13.25 14.91 30.54
N GLU A 88 12.05 14.43 30.85
CA GLU A 88 10.75 14.97 30.40
C GLU A 88 10.49 14.93 28.88
N GLY A 89 11.34 14.22 28.13
CA GLY A 89 11.17 14.05 26.70
C GLY A 89 9.91 13.27 26.30
N ARG A 90 9.50 13.40 25.04
CA ARG A 90 8.29 12.76 24.50
C ARG A 90 8.58 11.94 23.26
N ILE A 91 8.04 10.73 23.18
CA ILE A 91 8.01 9.95 21.94
C ILE A 91 6.59 9.87 21.39
N VAL A 92 6.43 10.18 20.10
CA VAL A 92 5.18 10.09 19.37
C VAL A 92 5.28 8.95 18.36
N VAL A 93 4.46 7.92 18.57
CA VAL A 93 4.35 6.73 17.71
C VAL A 93 3.32 7.00 16.62
N VAL A 94 3.78 6.97 15.37
CA VAL A 94 2.97 7.22 14.18
C VAL A 94 2.73 5.95 13.38
N GLY A 95 3.69 5.01 13.37
CA GLY A 95 3.58 3.77 12.61
C GLY A 95 4.72 2.80 12.85
N PHE A 96 4.64 1.64 12.19
CA PHE A 96 5.54 0.50 12.39
C PHE A 96 6.12 0.02 11.05
N ALA A 97 6.74 0.92 10.27
CA ALA A 97 7.28 0.60 8.95
C ALA A 97 8.34 -0.51 8.96
N GLY A 98 8.99 -0.75 10.11
CA GLY A 98 9.90 -1.88 10.33
C GLY A 98 9.21 -3.21 10.65
N GLY A 99 7.87 -3.27 10.63
CA GLY A 99 7.08 -4.48 10.80
C GLY A 99 6.97 -5.02 12.23
N THR A 100 7.66 -4.41 13.21
CA THR A 100 7.66 -4.87 14.60
C THR A 100 7.07 -3.80 15.52
N ILE A 101 6.00 -4.15 16.23
CA ILE A 101 5.41 -3.29 17.27
C ILE A 101 6.34 -3.33 18.50
N PRO A 102 6.85 -2.18 18.97
CA PRO A 102 7.76 -2.15 20.10
C PRO A 102 7.02 -2.29 21.43
N SER A 103 7.65 -2.96 22.39
CA SER A 103 7.27 -2.87 23.81
C SER A 103 8.00 -1.70 24.48
N ILE A 104 7.29 -0.95 25.33
CA ILE A 104 7.83 0.18 26.08
C ILE A 104 8.14 -0.28 27.51
N PRO A 105 9.43 -0.34 27.92
CA PRO A 105 9.78 -0.66 29.28
C PRO A 105 9.37 0.49 30.22
N ALA A 106 8.43 0.24 31.13
CA ALA A 106 7.87 1.25 32.02
C ALA A 106 8.92 1.91 32.94
N ASN A 107 10.00 1.20 33.27
CA ASN A 107 11.11 1.75 34.04
C ASN A 107 11.82 2.91 33.31
N ILE A 108 11.85 2.90 31.97
CA ILE A 108 12.44 4.00 31.19
C ILE A 108 11.53 5.24 31.28
N LEU A 109 10.21 5.03 31.28
CA LEU A 109 9.24 6.12 31.49
C LEU A 109 9.46 6.79 32.84
N LEU A 110 9.54 5.99 33.90
CA LEU A 110 9.74 6.44 35.28
C LEU A 110 11.08 7.17 35.48
N LEU A 111 12.20 6.58 35.06
CA LEU A 111 13.54 7.09 35.40
C LEU A 111 13.89 8.41 34.69
N LYS A 112 13.18 8.74 33.60
CA LYS A 112 13.41 9.97 32.82
C LYS A 112 12.20 10.90 32.80
N ASN A 113 11.12 10.59 33.50
CA ASN A 113 9.84 11.31 33.40
C ASN A 113 9.34 11.49 31.95
N ILE A 114 9.60 10.52 31.06
CA ILE A 114 9.25 10.66 29.65
C ILE A 114 7.80 10.25 29.39
N SER A 115 7.22 10.82 28.33
CA SER A 115 5.88 10.44 27.84
C SER A 115 5.94 9.66 26.54
N ALA A 116 5.06 8.66 26.38
CA ALA A 116 4.87 7.95 25.13
C ALA A 116 3.42 8.15 24.65
N LEU A 117 3.28 8.66 23.42
CA LEU A 117 1.99 9.02 22.83
C LEU A 117 1.80 8.29 21.49
N GLY A 118 0.55 7.94 21.17
CA GLY A 118 0.18 7.46 19.84
C GLY A 118 -0.58 8.53 19.07
N ILE A 119 -0.39 8.60 17.75
CA ILE A 119 -1.21 9.43 16.87
C ILE A 119 -1.85 8.58 15.77
N PHE A 120 -3.18 8.55 15.74
CA PHE A 120 -3.95 7.98 14.65
C PHE A 120 -4.68 9.10 13.91
N TRP A 121 -3.98 9.78 13.01
CA TRP A 121 -4.49 10.97 12.31
C TRP A 121 -5.81 10.72 11.55
N GLY A 122 -5.97 9.54 10.94
CA GLY A 122 -7.22 9.18 10.24
C GLY A 122 -8.46 9.26 11.12
N ARG A 123 -8.34 8.87 12.40
CA ARG A 123 -9.44 8.86 13.37
C ARG A 123 -9.83 10.27 13.84
N TYR A 124 -8.94 11.26 13.73
CA TYR A 124 -9.29 12.66 14.01
C TYR A 124 -10.34 13.20 13.04
N ARG A 125 -10.41 12.67 11.81
CA ARG A 125 -11.45 13.06 10.85
C ARG A 125 -12.85 12.80 11.40
N ASP A 126 -13.04 11.66 12.05
CA ASP A 126 -14.35 11.22 12.51
C ASP A 126 -14.64 11.71 13.93
N GLU A 127 -13.64 11.68 14.82
CA GLU A 127 -13.85 11.98 16.25
C GLU A 127 -13.64 13.44 16.63
N LYS A 128 -12.76 14.15 15.91
CA LYS A 128 -12.37 15.53 16.23
C LYS A 128 -12.19 16.36 14.96
N PHE A 129 -13.22 16.39 14.13
CA PHE A 129 -13.20 17.06 12.83
C PHE A 129 -12.66 18.51 12.86
N PRO A 130 -13.01 19.37 13.85
CA PRO A 130 -12.45 20.72 13.89
C PRO A 130 -10.92 20.74 13.97
N VAL A 131 -10.32 19.82 14.73
CA VAL A 131 -8.86 19.69 14.84
C VAL A 131 -8.27 19.15 13.54
N PHE A 132 -8.92 18.14 12.94
CA PHE A 132 -8.49 17.60 11.64
C PHE A 132 -8.48 18.69 10.56
N SER A 133 -9.59 19.41 10.41
CA SER A 133 -9.75 20.47 9.42
C SER A 133 -8.72 21.58 9.64
N SER A 134 -8.52 22.05 10.88
CA SER A 134 -7.55 23.09 11.17
C SER A 134 -6.11 22.66 10.82
N THR A 135 -5.74 21.39 11.03
CA THR A 135 -4.40 20.90 10.64
C THR A 135 -4.19 20.92 9.12
N ILE A 136 -5.22 20.62 8.32
CA ILE A 136 -5.16 20.71 6.86
C ILE A 136 -5.04 22.17 6.43
N SER A 137 -5.86 23.05 7.00
CA SER A 137 -5.79 24.49 6.72
C SER A 137 -4.40 25.05 7.01
N SER A 138 -3.82 24.74 8.17
CA SER A 138 -2.46 25.18 8.52
C SER A 138 -1.41 24.67 7.53
N ALA A 139 -1.48 23.39 7.13
CA ALA A 139 -0.54 22.84 6.16
C ALA A 139 -0.64 23.54 4.78
N LEU A 140 -1.85 23.85 4.33
CA LEU A 140 -2.08 24.61 3.10
C LEU A 140 -1.53 26.04 3.19
N SER A 141 -1.75 26.73 4.31
CA SER A 141 -1.19 28.06 4.54
C SER A 141 0.34 28.05 4.52
N TYR A 142 0.98 27.11 5.23
CA TYR A 142 2.45 26.98 5.21
C TYR A 142 2.99 26.75 3.81
N TYR A 143 2.27 25.98 2.98
CA TYR A 143 2.67 25.75 1.59
C TYR A 143 2.50 27.02 0.73
N GLN A 144 1.38 27.73 0.87
CA GLN A 144 1.12 28.98 0.16
C GLN A 144 2.11 30.09 0.52
N GLU A 145 2.55 30.12 1.79
CA GLU A 145 3.58 31.03 2.29
C GLU A 145 5.00 30.60 1.92
N GLY A 146 5.18 29.46 1.23
CA GLY A 146 6.49 28.94 0.84
C GLY A 146 7.34 28.42 2.00
N GLN A 147 6.75 28.21 3.19
CA GLN A 147 7.44 27.72 4.37
C GLN A 147 7.70 26.21 4.32
N ILE A 148 6.87 25.46 3.60
CA ILE A 148 7.07 24.02 3.37
C ILE A 148 7.00 23.70 1.88
N GLN A 149 7.73 22.66 1.47
CA GLN A 149 7.79 22.20 0.09
C GLN A 149 7.64 20.67 0.02
N PRO A 150 6.44 20.15 -0.29
CA PRO A 150 6.19 18.72 -0.43
C PRO A 150 7.18 18.06 -1.42
N GLN A 151 7.81 16.96 -0.99
CA GLN A 151 8.71 16.22 -1.86
C GLN A 151 7.92 15.37 -2.86
N ILE A 152 8.09 15.63 -4.15
CA ILE A 152 7.58 14.77 -5.21
C ILE A 152 8.59 13.66 -5.45
N GLY A 153 8.21 12.42 -5.14
CA GLY A 153 9.08 11.25 -5.33
C GLY A 153 9.20 10.84 -6.79
N LYS A 154 8.06 10.59 -7.44
CA LYS A 154 7.98 10.26 -8.87
C LYS A 154 6.62 10.66 -9.41
N VAL A 155 6.60 11.22 -10.61
CA VAL A 155 5.37 11.49 -11.36
C VAL A 155 5.16 10.37 -12.35
N PHE A 156 3.97 9.81 -12.35
CA PHE A 156 3.53 8.83 -13.32
C PHE A 156 2.43 9.49 -14.17
N LYS A 157 2.40 9.18 -15.47
CA LYS A 157 1.24 9.53 -16.28
C LYS A 157 0.07 8.72 -15.73
N LEU A 158 -1.06 9.39 -15.53
CA LEU A 158 -2.31 8.69 -15.32
C LEU A 158 -2.59 7.93 -16.63
N GLU A 159 -2.44 6.61 -16.62
CA GLU A 159 -2.99 5.79 -17.70
C GLU A 159 -4.50 6.02 -17.65
N GLU A 160 -5.09 6.44 -18.77
CA GLU A 160 -6.55 6.57 -18.84
C GLU A 160 -7.15 5.23 -18.41
N PRO A 161 -8.17 5.22 -17.54
CA PRO A 161 -8.82 3.99 -17.13
C PRO A 161 -9.52 3.40 -18.36
N GLY A 162 -8.79 2.59 -19.12
CA GLY A 162 -9.37 1.78 -20.17
C GLY A 162 -10.44 0.87 -19.60
N VAL A 163 -11.42 0.50 -20.42
CA VAL A 163 -12.51 -0.37 -20.01
C VAL A 163 -12.03 -1.82 -19.96
N GLU A 164 -12.27 -2.50 -18.84
CA GLU A 164 -11.86 -3.89 -18.66
C GLU A 164 -12.98 -4.83 -19.10
N VAL A 165 -12.61 -5.81 -19.91
CA VAL A 165 -13.46 -6.90 -20.39
C VAL A 165 -12.95 -8.21 -19.80
N PHE A 166 -13.87 -9.01 -19.28
CA PHE A 166 -13.61 -10.36 -18.78
C PHE A 166 -13.77 -11.37 -19.91
N VAL A 167 -12.84 -12.33 -19.95
CA VAL A 167 -12.82 -13.43 -20.92
C VAL A 167 -12.78 -14.74 -20.18
N ASP A 168 -13.89 -15.48 -20.18
CA ASP A 168 -13.95 -16.84 -19.65
C ASP A 168 -13.65 -17.89 -20.73
N GLY A 169 -13.38 -19.13 -20.31
CA GLY A 169 -13.19 -20.25 -21.22
C GLY A 169 -11.78 -20.31 -21.84
N VAL A 170 -10.83 -19.52 -21.33
CA VAL A 170 -9.45 -19.53 -21.83
C VAL A 170 -8.80 -20.90 -21.56
N PRO A 171 -8.28 -21.60 -22.58
CA PRO A 171 -7.60 -22.89 -22.40
C PRO A 171 -6.38 -22.73 -21.50
N GLY A 172 -6.14 -23.72 -20.63
CA GLY A 172 -4.92 -23.79 -19.84
C GLY A 172 -3.72 -23.98 -20.77
N GLY A 173 -3.01 -22.89 -21.09
CA GLY A 173 -1.87 -22.89 -22.00
C GLY A 173 -1.93 -21.85 -23.12
N ALA A 174 -3.05 -21.14 -23.32
CA ALA A 174 -3.12 -20.07 -24.31
C ALA A 174 -2.13 -18.93 -23.95
N PRO A 175 -1.17 -18.58 -24.82
CA PRO A 175 -0.23 -17.50 -24.54
C PRO A 175 -0.94 -16.15 -24.52
N ARG A 176 -0.45 -15.23 -23.69
CA ARG A 176 -0.96 -13.83 -23.61
C ARG A 176 -0.95 -13.13 -24.97
N VAL A 177 -0.01 -13.50 -25.84
CA VAL A 177 0.13 -12.98 -27.20
C VAL A 177 -1.07 -13.36 -28.05
N GLU A 178 -1.56 -14.60 -27.97
CA GLU A 178 -2.71 -15.06 -28.75
C GLU A 178 -3.99 -14.32 -28.37
N LEU A 179 -4.24 -14.08 -27.07
CA LEU A 179 -5.40 -13.28 -26.64
C LEU A 179 -5.29 -11.82 -27.09
N ARG A 180 -4.08 -11.24 -27.06
CA ARG A 180 -3.87 -9.89 -27.59
C ARG A 180 -4.17 -9.87 -29.08
N ASP A 181 -3.60 -10.79 -29.85
CA ASP A 181 -3.78 -10.85 -31.30
C ASP A 181 -5.24 -11.08 -31.69
N LEU A 182 -5.98 -11.89 -30.93
CA LEU A 182 -7.42 -12.08 -31.12
C LEU A 182 -8.21 -10.77 -30.95
N PHE A 183 -7.92 -10.02 -29.89
CA PHE A 183 -8.59 -8.75 -29.62
C PHE A 183 -8.16 -7.65 -30.60
N GLU A 184 -6.88 -7.60 -30.98
CA GLU A 184 -6.35 -6.68 -32.00
C GLU A 184 -6.90 -6.99 -33.40
N ALA A 185 -7.13 -8.26 -33.73
CA ALA A 185 -7.78 -8.66 -34.99
C ALA A 185 -9.26 -8.27 -35.02
N ALA A 186 -9.96 -8.34 -33.88
CA ALA A 186 -11.35 -7.93 -33.78
C ALA A 186 -11.52 -6.40 -33.78
N VAL A 187 -10.64 -5.70 -33.07
CA VAL A 187 -10.61 -4.24 -32.92
C VAL A 187 -9.14 -3.80 -32.88
N PRO A 188 -8.59 -3.22 -33.97
CA PRO A 188 -7.18 -2.84 -34.00
C PRO A 188 -6.83 -1.62 -33.15
N GLY A 189 -5.70 -1.65 -32.45
CA GLY A 189 -5.07 -0.52 -31.76
C GLY A 189 -5.65 -0.20 -30.38
N VAL A 190 -6.51 -1.04 -29.83
CA VAL A 190 -7.28 -0.72 -28.61
C VAL A 190 -6.84 -1.50 -27.37
N VAL A 191 -6.00 -2.55 -27.50
CA VAL A 191 -5.62 -3.39 -26.35
C VAL A 191 -4.49 -2.73 -25.54
N VAL A 192 -4.87 -2.11 -24.44
CA VAL A 192 -3.95 -1.49 -23.47
C VAL A 192 -3.20 -2.59 -22.70
N LYS A 193 -3.93 -3.58 -22.16
CA LYS A 193 -3.34 -4.59 -21.26
C LYS A 193 -4.06 -5.93 -21.34
N VAL A 194 -3.30 -7.01 -21.13
CA VAL A 194 -3.81 -8.39 -21.03
C VAL A 194 -3.33 -9.01 -19.72
N ALA A 195 -4.27 -9.35 -18.83
CA ALA A 195 -4.01 -10.05 -17.58
C ALA A 195 -4.62 -11.46 -17.64
N LEU A 196 -3.76 -12.44 -17.96
CA LEU A 196 -4.15 -13.86 -18.02
C LEU A 196 -4.06 -14.53 -16.65
N MET A 197 -5.12 -15.23 -16.27
CA MET A 197 -5.20 -16.13 -15.13
C MET A 197 -5.60 -17.54 -15.61
N LYS A 198 -5.43 -18.57 -14.79
CA LYS A 198 -5.46 -20.00 -15.19
C LYS A 198 -6.47 -20.37 -16.29
N GLN A 199 -7.73 -19.95 -16.16
CA GLN A 199 -8.81 -20.31 -17.10
C GLN A 199 -9.61 -19.09 -17.61
N PHE A 200 -9.17 -17.87 -17.29
CA PHE A 200 -9.84 -16.63 -17.67
C PHE A 200 -8.84 -15.49 -17.83
N ALA A 201 -9.21 -14.44 -18.53
CA ALA A 201 -8.38 -13.26 -18.72
C ALA A 201 -9.17 -11.96 -18.51
N PHE A 202 -8.46 -10.90 -18.16
CA PHE A 202 -8.95 -9.53 -18.20
C PHE A 202 -8.21 -8.77 -19.30
N ILE A 203 -8.97 -8.16 -20.21
CA ILE A 203 -8.45 -7.37 -21.32
C ILE A 203 -8.87 -5.93 -21.10
N GLN A 204 -7.88 -5.04 -20.96
CA GLN A 204 -8.12 -3.62 -20.84
C GLN A 204 -8.08 -2.98 -22.23
N LEU A 205 -9.18 -2.34 -22.61
CA LEU A 205 -9.38 -1.68 -23.89
C LEU A 205 -9.36 -0.16 -23.72
N CYS A 206 -9.03 0.60 -24.76
CA CYS A 206 -8.87 2.05 -24.64
C CYS A 206 -10.12 2.80 -24.20
N ASP A 207 -11.31 2.33 -24.60
CA ASP A 207 -12.59 2.98 -24.32
C ASP A 207 -13.77 1.98 -24.35
N GLU A 208 -14.96 2.47 -24.03
CA GLU A 208 -16.20 1.69 -23.94
C GLU A 208 -16.68 1.20 -25.31
N VAL A 209 -16.48 1.98 -26.38
CA VAL A 209 -16.87 1.61 -27.75
C VAL A 209 -16.05 0.42 -28.24
N ALA A 210 -14.74 0.43 -27.95
CA ALA A 210 -13.85 -0.70 -28.22
C ALA A 210 -14.27 -1.95 -27.43
N ALA A 211 -14.68 -1.80 -26.17
CA ALA A 211 -15.18 -2.90 -25.34
C ALA A 211 -16.47 -3.51 -25.87
N GLU A 212 -17.47 -2.70 -26.21
CA GLU A 212 -18.73 -3.18 -26.83
C GLU A 212 -18.47 -3.91 -28.14
N CYS A 213 -17.63 -3.35 -29.00
CA CYS A 213 -17.27 -3.94 -30.29
C CYS A 213 -16.53 -5.28 -30.12
N ALA A 214 -15.59 -5.35 -29.15
CA ALA A 214 -14.88 -6.58 -28.84
C ALA A 214 -15.83 -7.67 -28.29
N ILE A 215 -16.73 -7.31 -27.36
CA ILE A 215 -17.75 -8.21 -26.82
C ILE A 215 -18.65 -8.74 -27.95
N GLN A 216 -19.16 -7.86 -28.82
CA GLN A 216 -20.05 -8.25 -29.90
C GLN A 216 -19.40 -9.22 -30.89
N LYS A 217 -18.10 -9.05 -31.17
CA LYS A 217 -17.36 -9.87 -32.14
C LYS A 217 -16.78 -11.16 -31.56
N LEU A 218 -16.38 -11.14 -30.29
CA LEU A 218 -15.60 -12.23 -29.68
C LEU A 218 -16.41 -13.07 -28.69
N ASN A 219 -17.54 -12.58 -28.19
CA ASN A 219 -18.39 -13.41 -27.35
C ASN A 219 -18.95 -14.59 -28.17
N GLY A 220 -18.71 -15.83 -27.71
CA GLY A 220 -19.06 -17.02 -28.47
C GLY A 220 -17.97 -17.51 -29.44
N HIS A 221 -16.82 -16.84 -29.50
CA HIS A 221 -15.74 -17.22 -30.42
C HIS A 221 -15.08 -18.55 -30.00
N LEU A 222 -14.65 -19.35 -30.98
CA LEU A 222 -13.98 -20.63 -30.73
C LEU A 222 -12.48 -20.44 -30.62
N LEU A 223 -11.93 -20.61 -29.41
CA LEU A 223 -10.50 -20.63 -29.18
C LEU A 223 -9.99 -22.09 -29.18
N HIS A 224 -8.90 -22.34 -29.93
CA HIS A 224 -8.30 -23.67 -30.16
C HIS A 224 -9.29 -24.74 -30.64
N CYS A 225 -10.34 -24.35 -31.38
CA CYS A 225 -11.35 -25.24 -31.97
C CYS A 225 -12.17 -26.09 -30.96
N HIS A 226 -12.04 -25.86 -29.65
CA HIS A 226 -12.66 -26.73 -28.63
C HIS A 226 -13.30 -25.97 -27.46
N ARG A 227 -13.00 -24.66 -27.26
CA ARG A 227 -13.63 -23.87 -26.20
C ARG A 227 -14.21 -22.58 -26.73
N VAL A 228 -15.49 -22.38 -26.45
CA VAL A 228 -16.18 -21.13 -26.66
C VAL A 228 -15.72 -20.15 -25.58
N VAL A 229 -15.18 -19.00 -25.97
CA VAL A 229 -14.87 -17.93 -25.02
C VAL A 229 -16.11 -17.09 -24.76
N ILE A 230 -16.30 -16.71 -23.50
CA ILE A 230 -17.36 -15.78 -23.09
C ILE A 230 -16.68 -14.44 -22.83
N VAL A 231 -17.11 -13.41 -23.55
CA VAL A 231 -16.50 -12.08 -23.50
C VAL A 231 -17.55 -11.09 -23.03
N GLU A 232 -17.33 -10.47 -21.87
CA GLU A 232 -18.30 -9.59 -21.22
C GLU A 232 -17.60 -8.44 -20.50
N PHE A 233 -18.32 -7.35 -20.18
CA PHE A 233 -17.76 -6.30 -19.33
C PHE A 233 -17.28 -6.88 -17.99
N SER A 234 -16.07 -6.50 -17.58
CA SER A 234 -15.56 -6.84 -16.25
C SER A 234 -16.44 -6.14 -15.22
N ARG A 235 -17.14 -6.93 -14.42
CA ARG A 235 -17.93 -6.43 -13.29
C ARG A 235 -17.07 -6.53 -12.02
N PRO A 236 -17.04 -5.49 -11.18
CA PRO A 236 -16.39 -5.61 -9.89
C PRO A 236 -16.97 -6.79 -9.12
N ARG A 237 -16.10 -7.55 -8.45
CA ARG A 237 -16.53 -8.64 -7.58
C ARG A 237 -17.57 -8.10 -6.59
N PRO A 238 -18.70 -8.80 -6.37
CA PRO A 238 -19.64 -8.42 -5.33
C PRO A 238 -18.92 -8.28 -4.00
N THR A 239 -19.11 -7.15 -3.32
CA THR A 239 -18.69 -7.00 -1.93
C THR A 239 -19.47 -7.99 -1.08
N HIS A 240 -18.84 -8.56 -0.04
CA HIS A 240 -19.44 -9.56 0.86
C HIS A 240 -19.58 -11.00 0.32
N THR A 241 -18.63 -11.48 -0.48
CA THR A 241 -18.54 -12.92 -0.81
C THR A 241 -17.85 -13.71 0.31
N VAL A 242 -18.34 -14.91 0.59
CA VAL A 242 -17.77 -15.84 1.59
C VAL A 242 -17.26 -17.08 0.88
N LYS A 243 -16.04 -17.51 1.21
CA LYS A 243 -15.44 -18.73 0.67
C LYS A 243 -15.82 -19.93 1.54
N THR A 244 -16.65 -20.82 1.00
CA THR A 244 -17.06 -22.05 1.68
C THR A 244 -16.21 -23.23 1.23
N PHE A 245 -15.67 -23.99 2.17
CA PHE A 245 -14.96 -25.24 1.90
C PHE A 245 -15.90 -26.42 2.09
N VAL A 246 -15.96 -27.30 1.10
CA VAL A 246 -16.73 -28.55 1.14
C VAL A 246 -15.75 -29.72 1.14
N GLY A 247 -15.70 -30.45 2.25
CA GLY A 247 -14.88 -31.66 2.37
C GLY A 247 -15.61 -32.91 1.88
N ASN A 248 -14.86 -34.00 1.70
CA ASN A 248 -15.39 -35.33 1.38
C ASN A 248 -16.26 -35.37 0.09
N VAL A 249 -15.91 -34.55 -0.89
CA VAL A 249 -16.54 -34.54 -2.21
C VAL A 249 -16.10 -35.77 -2.98
N SER A 250 -17.05 -36.55 -3.51
CA SER A 250 -16.76 -37.75 -4.31
C SER A 250 -15.79 -37.46 -5.45
N ALA A 251 -14.90 -38.40 -5.76
CA ALA A 251 -13.96 -38.29 -6.88
C ALA A 251 -14.66 -38.15 -8.26
N THR A 252 -15.91 -38.58 -8.35
CA THR A 252 -16.77 -38.47 -9.55
C THR A 252 -17.55 -37.16 -9.61
N CYS A 253 -17.61 -36.40 -8.52
CA CYS A 253 -18.38 -35.16 -8.47
C CYS A 253 -17.71 -34.06 -9.30
N THR A 254 -18.51 -33.28 -10.02
CA THR A 254 -18.05 -32.16 -10.84
C THR A 254 -18.33 -30.81 -10.16
N SER A 255 -17.56 -29.79 -10.52
CA SER A 255 -17.83 -28.42 -10.07
C SER A 255 -19.19 -27.91 -10.54
N GLY A 256 -19.74 -28.45 -11.63
CA GLY A 256 -21.09 -28.14 -12.12
C GLY A 256 -22.18 -28.63 -11.17
N GLU A 257 -22.08 -29.87 -10.71
CA GLU A 257 -23.03 -30.44 -9.73
C GLU A 257 -23.02 -29.68 -8.40
N LEU A 258 -21.83 -29.34 -7.89
CA LEU A 258 -21.71 -28.53 -6.67
C LEU A 258 -22.25 -27.11 -6.88
N ARG A 259 -22.01 -26.51 -8.05
CA ARG A 259 -22.56 -25.18 -8.36
C ARG A 259 -24.08 -25.20 -8.32
N VAL A 260 -24.73 -26.19 -8.96
CA VAL A 260 -26.19 -26.34 -8.96
C VAL A 260 -26.72 -26.53 -7.54
N LEU A 261 -26.09 -27.40 -6.75
CA LEU A 261 -26.49 -27.64 -5.36
C LEU A 261 -26.43 -26.37 -4.50
N PHE A 262 -25.34 -25.59 -4.61
CA PHE A 262 -25.17 -24.38 -3.80
C PHE A 262 -25.95 -23.17 -4.33
N GLN A 263 -26.37 -23.19 -5.60
CA GLN A 263 -27.23 -22.16 -6.19
C GLN A 263 -28.60 -22.07 -5.51
N GLU A 264 -29.09 -23.17 -4.91
CA GLU A 264 -30.32 -23.17 -4.11
C GLU A 264 -30.25 -22.25 -2.89
N PHE A 265 -29.05 -21.99 -2.36
CA PHE A 265 -28.83 -21.18 -1.17
C PHE A 265 -28.39 -19.74 -1.49
N GLY A 266 -28.16 -19.43 -2.78
CA GLY A 266 -27.76 -18.11 -3.24
C GLY A 266 -26.82 -18.14 -4.44
N PRO A 267 -26.47 -16.96 -5.00
CA PRO A 267 -25.62 -16.87 -6.18
C PRO A 267 -24.21 -17.40 -5.91
N VAL A 268 -23.84 -18.48 -6.60
CA VAL A 268 -22.48 -19.03 -6.57
C VAL A 268 -21.60 -18.28 -7.56
N ILE A 269 -20.63 -17.51 -7.06
CA ILE A 269 -19.69 -16.74 -7.89
C ILE A 269 -18.68 -17.69 -8.55
N GLU A 270 -17.93 -18.46 -7.77
CA GLU A 270 -16.92 -19.42 -8.23
C GLU A 270 -17.09 -20.76 -7.50
N CYS A 271 -16.89 -21.88 -8.20
CA CYS A 271 -16.89 -23.22 -7.63
C CYS A 271 -15.77 -24.05 -8.26
N HIS A 272 -14.86 -24.55 -7.43
CA HIS A 272 -13.73 -25.35 -7.88
C HIS A 272 -13.57 -26.58 -6.98
N ILE A 273 -13.34 -27.74 -7.59
CA ILE A 273 -12.92 -28.94 -6.88
C ILE A 273 -11.40 -28.99 -6.89
N VAL A 274 -10.80 -28.92 -5.69
CA VAL A 274 -9.36 -29.09 -5.51
C VAL A 274 -9.12 -30.55 -5.15
N LYS A 275 -8.57 -31.33 -6.09
CA LYS A 275 -8.10 -32.69 -5.80
C LYS A 275 -6.79 -32.56 -5.02
N GLY A 276 -6.82 -32.85 -3.72
CA GLY A 276 -5.60 -32.91 -2.92
C GLY A 276 -4.81 -34.15 -3.31
N ALA A 277 -3.59 -33.96 -3.81
CA ALA A 277 -2.56 -35.00 -3.74
C ALA A 277 -2.08 -35.04 -2.28
N TRP A 278 -2.85 -35.71 -1.41
CA TRP A 278 -2.33 -36.16 -0.13
C TRP A 278 -1.83 -37.59 -0.34
N GLY A 279 -0.57 -37.66 -0.77
CA GLY A 279 0.27 -38.85 -0.86
C GLY A 279 1.69 -38.42 -0.56
#